data_AF-A0AAV4ESH5-F1
#
_entry.id   AF-A0AAV4ESH5-F1
#
_cell.length_a   1.000
_cell.length_b   1.000
_cell.length_c   1.000
_cell.angle_alpha   90.00
_cell.angle_beta   90.00
_cell.angle_gamma   90.00
#
_symmetry.space_group_name_H-M   'P 1'
#
loop_
_entity.id
_entity.type
_entity.pdbx_description
1 polymer ?
#
loop_
_entity_poly.entity_id
_entity_poly.type
_entity_poly.pdbx_seq_one_letter_code
_entity_poly.pdbx_strand_id
1 'polypeptide(L)'
;MAGIPQIPLPYLDWDNPNKQKAFDEWKDFMSSYLTINKIVKAEMWNYILLSTGPKGRDLLLASGISKEGKKDPENVWAVFKNHLIEKPNKWVQRIELQSYIQKENETIEEFVLRLKTKADKCNFSTTVVKEERIT
;
A
#
# COMPACT_ATOMS: atom_id res chain seq x y z
N MET A 1 -30.23 -28.80 11.60
CA MET A 1 -29.95 -27.37 11.28
C MET A 1 -28.56 -27.30 10.71
N ALA A 2 -28.41 -26.98 9.41
CA ALA A 2 -27.10 -26.85 8.80
C ALA A 2 -26.36 -25.69 9.50
N GLY A 3 -25.23 -25.98 10.12
CA GLY A 3 -24.38 -24.96 10.74
C GLY A 3 -23.92 -23.98 9.68
N ILE A 4 -24.02 -22.68 9.96
CA ILE A 4 -23.49 -21.63 9.09
C ILE A 4 -21.98 -21.92 8.93
N PRO A 5 -21.44 -22.00 7.69
CA PRO A 5 -20.02 -22.22 7.50
C PRO A 5 -19.24 -21.10 8.19
N GLN A 6 -18.39 -21.46 9.16
CA GLN A 6 -17.53 -20.49 9.83
C GLN A 6 -16.40 -20.11 8.87
N ILE A 7 -16.57 -18.97 8.18
CA ILE A 7 -15.55 -18.43 7.28
C ILE A 7 -14.34 -18.04 8.15
N PRO A 8 -13.14 -18.54 7.85
CA PRO A 8 -11.94 -18.17 8.60
C PRO A 8 -11.68 -16.67 8.42
N LEU A 9 -11.29 -15.99 9.50
CA LEU A 9 -10.90 -14.60 9.43
C LEU A 9 -9.65 -14.49 8.54
N PRO A 10 -9.67 -13.67 7.47
CA PRO A 10 -8.46 -13.40 6.68
C PRO A 10 -7.36 -12.83 7.57
N TYR A 11 -6.10 -13.05 7.21
CA TYR A 11 -4.98 -12.48 7.93
C TYR A 11 -3.99 -11.82 6.98
N LEU A 12 -3.29 -10.81 7.48
CA LEU A 12 -2.25 -10.13 6.73
C LEU A 12 -0.95 -10.94 6.80
N ASP A 13 -0.44 -11.39 5.65
CA ASP A 13 0.89 -11.99 5.54
C ASP A 13 1.97 -10.90 5.59
N TRP A 14 2.48 -10.68 6.80
CA TRP A 14 3.53 -9.70 7.07
C TRP A 14 4.87 -10.05 6.46
N ASP A 15 5.14 -11.32 6.17
CA ASP A 15 6.48 -11.80 5.79
C ASP A 15 6.59 -12.01 4.28
N ASN A 16 5.51 -11.79 3.53
CA ASN A 16 5.51 -11.80 2.07
C ASN A 16 6.60 -10.86 1.48
N PRO A 17 7.39 -11.31 0.49
CA PRO A 17 8.39 -10.46 -0.15
C PRO A 17 7.76 -9.32 -0.97
N ASN A 18 6.55 -9.53 -1.53
CA ASN A 18 5.81 -8.50 -2.24
C ASN A 18 4.74 -7.90 -1.32
N LYS A 19 5.13 -6.85 -0.59
CA LYS A 19 4.25 -6.17 0.38
C LYS A 19 2.99 -5.58 -0.25
N GLN A 20 3.08 -5.11 -1.50
CA GLN A 20 1.92 -4.59 -2.21
C GLN A 20 0.91 -5.69 -2.50
N LYS A 21 1.37 -6.82 -3.05
CA LYS A 21 0.52 -7.98 -3.29
C LYS A 21 -0.13 -8.48 -1.99
N ALA A 22 0.65 -8.60 -0.92
CA ALA A 22 0.13 -9.04 0.38
C ALA A 22 -0.95 -8.10 0.94
N PHE A 23 -0.78 -6.78 0.79
CA PHE A 23 -1.79 -5.81 1.17
C PHE A 23 -3.05 -5.91 0.31
N ASP A 24 -2.91 -5.98 -1.01
CA ASP A 24 -4.04 -6.02 -1.95
C ASP A 24 -4.87 -7.31 -1.73
N GLU A 25 -4.23 -8.48 -1.66
CA GLU A 25 -4.90 -9.75 -1.38
C GLU A 25 -5.61 -9.74 -0.03
N TRP A 26 -4.93 -9.28 1.03
CA TRP A 26 -5.53 -9.16 2.36
C TRP A 26 -6.74 -8.21 2.36
N LYS A 27 -6.63 -7.04 1.73
CA LYS A 27 -7.72 -6.06 1.66
C LYS A 27 -8.94 -6.65 0.94
N ASP A 28 -8.73 -7.37 -0.16
CA ASP A 28 -9.81 -7.96 -0.95
C ASP A 28 -10.55 -9.06 -0.17
N PHE A 29 -9.80 -9.99 0.45
CA PHE A 29 -10.39 -11.05 1.27
C PHE A 29 -11.09 -10.49 2.50
N MET A 30 -10.47 -9.51 3.18
CA MET A 30 -11.05 -8.89 4.37
C MET A 30 -12.31 -8.09 4.03
N SER A 31 -12.33 -7.35 2.91
CA SER A 31 -13.52 -6.62 2.44
C SER A 31 -14.67 -7.57 2.10
N SER A 32 -14.36 -8.71 1.49
CA SER A 32 -15.34 -9.78 1.22
C SER A 32 -15.88 -10.35 2.53
N TYR A 33 -15.01 -10.64 3.50
CA TYR A 33 -15.41 -11.11 4.83
C TYR A 33 -16.36 -10.12 5.54
N LEU A 34 -16.01 -8.83 5.57
CA LEU A 34 -16.83 -7.79 6.20
C LEU A 34 -18.21 -7.69 5.55
N THR A 35 -18.27 -7.82 4.22
CA THR A 35 -19.50 -7.76 3.43
C THR A 35 -20.39 -8.97 3.69
N ILE A 36 -19.83 -10.17 3.66
CA ILE A 36 -20.57 -11.44 3.89
C ILE A 36 -21.14 -11.46 5.31
N ASN A 37 -20.36 -11.02 6.31
CA ASN A 37 -20.79 -10.97 7.70
C ASN A 37 -21.65 -9.73 8.03
N LYS A 38 -21.93 -8.86 7.04
CA LYS A 38 -22.76 -7.64 7.18
C LYS A 38 -22.32 -6.75 8.35
N ILE A 39 -21.01 -6.60 8.53
CA ILE A 39 -20.44 -5.80 9.62
C ILE A 39 -20.78 -4.32 9.40
N VAL A 40 -21.21 -3.63 10.45
CA VAL A 40 -21.52 -2.20 10.40
C VAL A 40 -20.23 -1.42 10.14
N LYS A 41 -20.28 -0.40 9.26
CA LYS A 41 -19.10 0.39 8.85
C LYS A 41 -18.25 0.87 10.04
N ALA A 42 -18.88 1.38 11.10
CA ALA A 42 -18.22 1.89 12.30
C ALA A 42 -17.48 0.81 13.13
N GLU A 43 -17.77 -0.47 12.90
CA GLU A 43 -17.19 -1.61 13.60
C GLU A 43 -16.17 -2.39 12.76
N MET A 44 -16.15 -2.16 11.43
CA MET A 44 -15.25 -2.84 10.49
C MET A 44 -13.78 -2.77 10.93
N TRP A 45 -13.34 -1.64 11.50
CA TRP A 45 -11.96 -1.46 11.95
C TRP A 45 -11.53 -2.46 13.03
N ASN A 46 -12.44 -2.95 13.87
CA ASN A 46 -12.13 -3.96 14.87
C ASN A 46 -11.71 -5.27 14.21
N TYR A 47 -12.42 -5.68 13.16
CA TYR A 47 -12.11 -6.88 12.41
C TYR A 47 -10.83 -6.73 11.59
N ILE A 48 -10.60 -5.55 11.00
CA ILE A 48 -9.34 -5.23 10.32
C ILE A 48 -8.18 -5.34 11.31
N LEU A 49 -8.30 -4.76 12.51
CA LEU A 49 -7.28 -4.91 13.56
C LEU A 49 -7.03 -6.38 13.94
N LEU A 50 -8.08 -7.16 14.17
CA LEU A 50 -7.96 -8.58 14.51
C LEU A 50 -7.24 -9.39 13.43
N SER A 51 -7.49 -9.09 12.15
CA SER A 51 -6.83 -9.76 11.02
C SER A 51 -5.32 -9.48 10.90
N THR A 52 -4.82 -8.47 11.62
CA THR A 52 -3.42 -8.01 11.50
C THR A 52 -2.51 -8.43 12.65
N GLY A 53 -3.09 -8.96 13.73
CA GLY A 53 -2.34 -9.41 14.91
C GLY A 53 -1.57 -8.28 15.63
N PRO A 54 -0.59 -8.64 16.48
CA PRO A 54 0.15 -7.68 17.31
C PRO A 54 0.87 -6.58 16.51
N LYS A 55 1.51 -6.93 15.39
CA LYS A 55 2.21 -5.95 14.52
C LYS A 55 1.26 -4.85 14.03
N GLY A 56 0.04 -5.21 13.63
CA GLY A 56 -0.93 -4.23 13.15
C GLY A 56 -1.52 -3.36 14.26
N ARG A 57 -1.64 -3.89 15.48
CA ARG A 57 -1.99 -3.09 16.66
C ARG A 57 -0.96 -1.99 16.90
N ASP A 58 0.32 -2.33 16.89
CA ASP A 58 1.40 -1.38 17.16
C ASP A 58 1.47 -0.31 16.06
N LEU A 59 1.25 -0.71 14.80
CA LEU A 59 1.17 0.24 13.68
C LEU A 59 0.00 1.23 13.83
N LEU A 60 -1.19 0.75 14.19
CA LEU A 60 -2.36 1.62 14.39
C LEU A 60 -2.23 2.53 15.62
N LEU A 61 -1.44 2.15 16.61
CA LEU A 61 -1.09 3.01 17.73
C LEU A 61 -0.08 4.08 17.30
N ALA A 62 0.96 3.68 16.56
CA ALA A 62 1.99 4.58 16.05
C ALA A 62 1.47 5.61 15.04
N SER A 63 0.41 5.30 14.30
CA SER A 63 -0.17 6.22 13.32
C SER A 63 -0.89 7.43 13.94
N GLY A 64 -1.22 7.39 15.24
CA GLY A 64 -1.89 8.49 15.94
C GLY A 64 -3.34 8.73 15.53
N ILE A 65 -3.96 7.81 14.78
CA ILE A 65 -5.36 7.95 14.35
C ILE A 65 -6.32 7.99 15.56
N SER A 66 -7.21 8.99 15.58
CA SER A 66 -8.19 9.17 16.65
C SER A 66 -9.22 8.03 16.70
N LYS A 67 -9.91 7.87 17.83
CA LYS A 67 -10.96 6.85 18.00
C LYS A 67 -12.11 7.05 17.00
N GLU A 68 -12.45 8.30 16.72
CA GLU A 68 -13.47 8.69 15.75
C GLU A 68 -12.98 8.43 14.32
N GLY A 69 -11.71 8.71 14.02
CA GLY A 69 -11.10 8.44 12.72
C GLY A 69 -11.09 6.95 12.37
N LYS A 70 -10.94 6.06 13.37
CA LYS A 70 -11.00 4.60 13.19
C LYS A 70 -12.38 4.10 12.74
N LYS A 71 -13.46 4.83 13.02
CA LYS A 71 -14.82 4.45 12.58
C LYS A 71 -14.98 4.48 11.07
N ASP A 72 -14.09 5.17 10.35
CA ASP A 72 -14.02 5.09 8.90
C ASP A 72 -12.93 4.08 8.49
N PRO A 73 -13.31 2.90 7.96
CA PRO A 73 -12.35 1.85 7.59
C PRO A 73 -11.34 2.32 6.54
N GLU A 74 -11.65 3.31 5.70
CA GLU A 74 -10.70 3.84 4.72
C GLU A 74 -9.49 4.50 5.37
N ASN A 75 -9.66 5.18 6.51
CA ASN A 75 -8.54 5.75 7.26
C ASN A 75 -7.64 4.64 7.81
N VAL A 76 -8.23 3.52 8.22
CA VAL A 76 -7.51 2.34 8.73
C VAL A 76 -6.75 1.67 7.59
N TRP A 77 -7.39 1.45 6.45
CA TRP A 77 -6.72 0.92 5.24
C TRP A 77 -5.54 1.79 4.81
N ALA A 78 -5.68 3.11 4.87
CA ALA A 78 -4.61 4.04 4.51
C ALA A 78 -3.38 3.89 5.41
N VAL A 79 -3.55 3.64 6.71
CA VAL A 79 -2.43 3.39 7.64
C VAL A 79 -1.62 2.17 7.20
N PHE A 80 -2.28 1.04 6.97
CA PHE A 80 -1.62 -0.19 6.54
C PHE A 80 -1.00 -0.04 5.15
N LYS A 81 -1.71 0.60 4.22
CA LYS A 81 -1.22 0.86 2.87
C LYS A 81 0.07 1.68 2.89
N ASN A 82 0.10 2.77 3.66
CA ASN A 82 1.27 3.65 3.74
C ASN A 82 2.49 2.97 4.40
N HIS A 83 2.26 1.98 5.26
CA HIS A 83 3.34 1.24 5.92
C HIS A 83 3.90 0.11 5.05
N LEU A 84 3.02 -0.66 4.40
CA LEU A 84 3.40 -1.81 3.60
C LEU A 84 3.85 -1.41 2.19
N ILE A 85 3.16 -0.45 1.60
CA ILE A 85 3.47 0.06 0.27
C ILE A 85 4.32 1.30 0.46
N GLU A 86 5.64 1.12 0.39
CA GLU A 86 6.58 2.23 0.37
C GLU A 86 6.16 3.21 -0.72
N LYS A 87 5.91 4.48 -0.34
CA LYS A 87 5.83 5.53 -1.33
C LYS A 87 7.20 5.68 -1.96
N PRO A 88 7.34 5.51 -3.29
CA PRO A 88 8.62 5.68 -3.94
C PRO A 88 9.12 7.10 -3.67
N ASN A 89 10.24 7.23 -2.98
CA ASN A 89 10.84 8.53 -2.71
C ASN A 89 11.32 9.12 -4.04
N LYS A 90 10.76 10.28 -4.41
CA LYS A 90 11.08 10.97 -5.69
C LYS A 90 12.57 11.15 -5.90
N TRP A 91 13.33 11.42 -4.83
CA TRP A 91 14.78 11.63 -4.90
C TRP A 91 15.55 10.36 -5.17
N VAL A 92 15.19 9.26 -4.48
CA VAL A 92 15.79 7.94 -4.74
C VAL A 92 15.52 7.51 -6.18
N GLN A 93 14.28 7.67 -6.66
CA GLN A 93 13.94 7.36 -8.05
C GLN A 93 14.75 8.19 -9.06
N ARG A 94 14.99 9.48 -8.76
CA ARG A 94 15.81 10.38 -9.59
C ARG A 94 17.28 9.98 -9.60
N ILE A 95 17.86 9.65 -8.44
CA ILE A 95 19.25 9.17 -8.32
C ILE A 95 19.41 7.86 -9.10
N GLU A 96 18.49 6.92 -8.93
CA GLU A 96 18.51 5.65 -9.66
C GLU A 96 18.39 5.89 -11.17
N LEU A 97 17.51 6.79 -11.62
CA LEU A 97 17.39 7.15 -13.04
C LEU A 97 18.71 7.70 -13.61
N GLN A 98 19.41 8.54 -12.85
CA GLN A 98 20.72 9.07 -13.25
C GLN A 98 21.79 7.97 -13.36
N SER A 99 21.66 6.90 -12.58
CA SER A 99 22.57 5.74 -12.65
C SER A 99 22.21 4.71 -13.74
N TYR A 100 21.14 4.91 -14.53
CA TYR A 100 20.77 3.94 -15.56
C TYR A 100 21.78 3.94 -16.71
N ILE A 101 22.31 2.75 -16.97
CA ILE A 101 23.16 2.45 -18.13
C ILE A 101 22.42 1.41 -18.97
N GLN A 102 22.56 1.50 -20.30
CA GLN A 102 22.04 0.48 -21.22
C GLN A 102 22.73 -0.84 -20.95
N LYS A 103 21.96 -1.93 -20.83
CA LYS A 103 22.54 -3.26 -20.62
C LYS A 103 23.13 -3.79 -21.93
N GLU A 104 24.13 -4.66 -21.83
CA GLU A 104 24.82 -5.24 -23.01
C GLU A 104 23.89 -5.95 -24.00
N ASN A 105 22.80 -6.56 -23.49
CA ASN A 105 21.81 -7.31 -24.28
C ASN A 105 20.47 -6.57 -24.46
N GLU A 106 20.42 -5.26 -24.21
CA GLU A 106 19.20 -4.46 -24.30
C GLU A 106 19.24 -3.58 -25.55
N THR A 107 18.17 -3.59 -26.35
CA THR A 107 18.04 -2.69 -27.50
C THR A 107 17.88 -1.24 -27.05
N ILE A 108 18.15 -0.29 -27.95
CA ILE A 108 17.97 1.15 -27.65
C ILE A 108 16.51 1.45 -27.29
N GLU A 109 15.56 0.81 -27.99
CA GLU A 109 14.13 1.00 -27.79
C GLU A 109 13.67 0.52 -26.41
N GLU A 110 14.13 -0.67 -26.00
CA GLU A 110 13.88 -1.21 -24.65
C GLU A 110 14.51 -0.32 -23.56
N PHE A 111 15.73 0.17 -23.78
CA PHE A 111 16.39 1.07 -22.84
C PHE A 111 15.63 2.39 -22.67
N VAL A 112 15.22 3.00 -23.78
CA VAL A 112 14.42 4.25 -23.76
C VAL A 112 13.06 4.02 -23.09
N LEU A 113 12.41 2.88 -23.33
CA LEU A 113 11.16 2.52 -22.65
C LEU A 113 11.38 2.43 -21.14
N ARG A 114 12.44 1.74 -20.70
CA ARG A 114 12.82 1.61 -19.29
C ARG A 114 13.11 2.96 -18.63
N LEU A 115 13.80 3.87 -19.32
CA LEU A 115 14.04 5.23 -18.86
C LEU A 115 12.72 6.00 -18.69
N LYS A 116 11.81 5.94 -19.65
CA LYS A 116 10.50 6.61 -19.58
C LYS A 116 9.67 6.09 -18.40
N THR A 117 9.53 4.78 -18.25
CA THR A 117 8.80 4.17 -17.12
C THR A 117 9.40 4.56 -15.77
N LYS A 118 10.71 4.71 -15.68
CA LYS A 118 11.39 5.17 -14.45
C LYS A 118 11.19 6.67 -14.22
N ALA A 119 11.23 7.49 -15.27
CA ALA A 119 11.01 8.93 -15.20
C ALA A 119 9.58 9.28 -14.72
N ASP A 120 8.57 8.50 -15.07
CA ASP A 120 7.19 8.66 -14.56
C ASP A 120 7.14 8.57 -13.02
N LYS A 121 7.96 7.70 -12.43
CA LYS A 121 8.08 7.53 -10.96
C LYS A 121 8.86 8.65 -10.27
N CYS A 122 9.57 9.50 -11.03
CA CYS A 122 10.39 10.59 -10.51
C CYS A 122 9.60 11.89 -10.25
N ASN A 123 8.31 11.91 -10.63
CA ASN A 123 7.38 13.02 -10.43
C ASN A 123 7.97 14.37 -10.87
N PHE A 124 8.44 14.45 -12.13
CA PHE A 124 9.01 15.68 -12.70
C PHE A 124 7.97 16.73 -13.10
N SER A 125 6.71 16.34 -13.25
CA SER A 125 5.63 17.15 -13.83
C SER A 125 4.81 17.95 -12.82
N THR A 126 5.06 17.82 -11.52
CA THR A 126 4.36 18.61 -10.51
C THR A 126 4.82 20.07 -10.54
N THR A 127 3.88 21.02 -10.40
CA THR A 127 4.11 22.48 -10.36
C THR A 127 5.22 22.87 -9.37
N VAL A 128 5.35 22.14 -8.27
CA VAL A 128 6.41 22.27 -7.25
C VAL A 128 7.82 22.14 -7.85
N VAL A 129 8.02 21.33 -8.89
CA VAL A 129 9.35 21.14 -9.53
C VAL A 129 9.74 22.33 -10.40
N LYS A 130 8.77 23.12 -10.91
CA LYS A 130 9.09 24.36 -11.64
C LYS A 130 9.65 25.43 -10.70
N GLU A 131 9.19 25.47 -9.46
CA GLU A 131 9.68 26.41 -8.45
C GLU A 131 11.05 25.98 -7.90
N GLU A 132 11.26 24.67 -7.63
CA GLU A 132 12.55 24.10 -7.18
C GLU A 132 13.71 24.30 -8.20
N ARG A 133 13.43 24.62 -9.47
CA ARG A 133 14.44 24.83 -10.53
C ARG A 133 14.82 26.31 -10.74
N ILE A 134 14.12 27.24 -10.10
CA ILE A 134 14.31 28.70 -10.28
C ILE A 134 15.12 29.33 -9.13
N THR A 135 15.37 28.58 -8.06
CA THR A 135 16.30 28.93 -6.97
C THR A 135 17.61 28.18 -7.11
#